data_AF-F0JJ29-F1
#
_entry.id   AF-F0JJ29-F1
#
_cell.length_a   1.000
_cell.length_b   1.000
_cell.length_c   1.000
_cell.angle_alpha   90.00
_cell.angle_beta   90.00
_cell.angle_gamma   90.00
#
_symmetry.space_group_name_H-M   'P 1'
#
loop_
_entity.id
_entity.type
_entity.pdbx_description
1 polymer ?
#
loop_
_entity_poly.entity_id
_entity_poly.type
_entity_poly.pdbx_seq_one_letter_code
_entity_poly.pdbx_strand_id
1 'polypeptide(L)'
;MRKYSLFLLALLCSLALAGCDTPTGTATLTPPPPKDVPAPQVIPPAPEQKLDDIKLVSAALIERLRGGHISVENVTLDPDGQHSVGELDFNYDGFDVKNVAVTGYITAELAPGKVQAMLEGLILFKDMINRRAGVYFCAQYVVSQRTINITKSVVAGIPPDFPRVETYFIPAEKFKAAASTLLSYTDYYLFAIENAEPMTYGEGESSAGLTGDYYILTFCKDRIYEEATLSMKVTDRPYGAGKRLAEGVSINDSGWRILVAGGKFAPGSRRYKFYVGVTYKQETGSYLPEVVVGEFHNVKRPYEAEPATAAAGPTTAEPAAQAAEGPLASGARFLNPVFPEDVEVIQIRLHELKLYNYKIDRDFGPLTRKALDTFNEQHGLPKGQWSLGVQKELFKGTGQ
;
A
#
# COMPACT_ATOMS: atom_id res chain seq x y z
N MET A 1 16.74 -35.22 29.35
CA MET A 1 16.95 -35.43 27.91
C MET A 1 17.33 -34.10 27.26
N ARG A 2 18.62 -33.82 27.20
CA ARG A 2 19.26 -32.63 26.60
C ARG A 2 20.71 -33.05 26.43
N LYS A 3 21.21 -33.16 25.19
CA LYS A 3 22.64 -33.27 24.78
C LYS A 3 22.76 -33.91 23.38
N TYR A 4 22.29 -33.29 22.28
CA TYR A 4 22.73 -33.66 20.91
C TYR A 4 22.51 -32.53 19.87
N SER A 5 22.88 -31.28 20.18
CA SER A 5 22.77 -30.19 19.18
C SER A 5 24.00 -29.28 19.07
N LEU A 6 25.16 -29.69 19.63
CA LEU A 6 26.38 -28.88 19.56
C LEU A 6 27.50 -29.45 18.65
N PHE A 7 27.25 -30.54 17.92
CA PHE A 7 28.29 -31.20 17.12
C PHE A 7 28.21 -30.94 15.61
N LEU A 8 27.16 -30.29 15.08
CA LEU A 8 27.07 -30.00 13.64
C LEU A 8 27.73 -28.68 13.20
N LEU A 9 28.07 -27.78 14.14
CA LEU A 9 28.66 -26.48 13.80
C LEU A 9 30.20 -26.51 13.67
N ALA A 10 30.85 -27.61 14.06
CA ALA A 10 32.31 -27.75 13.98
C ALA A 10 32.81 -28.42 12.68
N LEU A 11 31.91 -29.01 11.88
CA LEU A 11 32.28 -29.73 10.65
C LEU A 11 32.32 -28.84 9.39
N LEU A 12 31.81 -27.61 9.47
CA LEU A 12 31.79 -26.64 8.36
C LEU A 12 32.96 -25.65 8.38
N CYS A 13 33.80 -25.64 9.43
CA CYS A 13 34.98 -24.78 9.52
C CYS A 13 36.32 -25.47 9.22
N SER A 14 36.34 -26.77 8.91
CA SER A 14 37.58 -27.53 8.68
C SER A 14 37.90 -27.84 7.21
N LEU A 15 37.22 -27.19 6.25
CA LEU A 15 37.41 -27.39 4.80
C LEU A 15 38.12 -26.23 4.08
N ALA A 16 38.75 -25.31 4.82
CA ALA A 16 39.43 -24.13 4.25
C ALA A 16 40.96 -24.12 4.43
N LEU A 17 41.59 -25.26 4.71
CA LEU A 17 43.06 -25.38 4.82
C LEU A 17 43.58 -26.61 4.09
N ALA A 18 43.42 -26.64 2.77
CA ALA A 18 44.28 -27.41 1.89
C ALA A 18 45.18 -26.41 1.15
N GLY A 19 46.42 -26.30 1.62
CA GLY A 19 47.47 -25.51 0.98
C GLY A 19 47.87 -26.16 -0.34
N CYS A 20 47.74 -25.42 -1.43
CA CYS A 20 48.47 -25.71 -2.66
C CYS A 20 49.86 -25.10 -2.54
N ASP A 21 50.89 -25.94 -2.48
CA ASP A 21 52.27 -25.55 -2.77
C ASP A 21 52.35 -25.05 -4.21
N THR A 22 52.73 -23.78 -4.40
CA THR A 22 53.11 -23.25 -5.72
C THR A 22 54.62 -23.03 -5.78
N PRO A 23 55.32 -23.59 -6.79
CA PRO A 23 56.73 -23.34 -6.99
C PRO A 23 56.94 -21.89 -7.46
N THR A 24 57.82 -21.17 -6.77
CA THR A 24 58.35 -19.86 -7.17
C THR A 24 59.18 -20.00 -8.46
N GLY A 25 58.49 -20.01 -9.60
CA GLY A 25 59.04 -19.77 -10.91
C GLY A 25 58.49 -18.47 -11.46
N THR A 26 59.30 -17.42 -11.52
CA THR A 26 58.97 -16.16 -12.23
C THR A 26 58.96 -16.41 -13.74
N ALA A 27 57.85 -16.92 -14.24
CA ALA A 27 57.50 -16.86 -15.66
C ALA A 27 56.48 -15.73 -15.84
N THR A 28 56.86 -14.70 -16.57
CA THR A 28 55.94 -13.64 -17.03
C THR A 28 54.94 -14.25 -17.99
N LEU A 29 53.77 -14.64 -17.48
CA LEU A 29 52.61 -15.00 -18.28
C LEU A 29 51.99 -13.70 -18.81
N THR A 30 52.25 -13.40 -20.08
CA THR A 30 51.44 -12.42 -20.80
C THR A 30 50.02 -12.97 -20.95
N PRO A 31 48.99 -12.27 -20.46
CA PRO A 31 47.61 -12.72 -20.63
C PRO A 31 47.30 -12.84 -22.13
N PRO A 32 46.59 -13.90 -22.55
CA PRO A 32 46.14 -13.99 -23.93
C PRO A 32 45.30 -12.75 -24.25
N PRO A 33 45.45 -12.17 -25.46
CA PRO A 33 44.67 -11.00 -25.84
C PRO A 33 43.18 -11.31 -25.70
N PRO A 34 42.38 -10.36 -25.17
CA PRO A 34 40.95 -10.58 -24.97
C PRO A 34 40.32 -10.99 -26.31
N LYS A 35 39.61 -12.11 -26.31
CA LYS A 35 38.74 -12.45 -27.44
C LYS A 35 37.64 -11.40 -27.50
N ASP A 36 37.62 -10.63 -28.58
CA ASP A 36 36.50 -9.77 -28.92
C ASP A 36 35.26 -10.64 -29.16
N VAL A 37 34.49 -10.87 -28.09
CA VAL A 37 33.14 -11.39 -28.20
C VAL A 37 32.28 -10.16 -28.50
N PRO A 38 31.69 -10.03 -29.71
CA PRO A 38 30.81 -8.91 -30.00
C PRO A 38 29.70 -8.89 -28.96
N ALA A 39 29.52 -7.75 -28.30
CA ALA A 39 28.43 -7.56 -27.36
C ALA A 39 27.11 -7.94 -28.07
N PRO A 40 26.23 -8.73 -27.44
CA PRO A 40 24.94 -9.08 -28.02
C PRO A 40 24.27 -7.78 -28.46
N GLN A 41 23.89 -7.69 -29.73
CA GLN A 41 23.16 -6.53 -30.21
C GLN A 41 21.83 -6.49 -29.48
N VAL A 42 21.62 -5.42 -28.70
CA VAL A 42 20.33 -5.15 -28.06
C VAL A 42 19.39 -4.67 -29.16
N ILE A 43 18.67 -5.59 -29.80
CA ILE A 43 17.57 -5.26 -30.69
C ILE A 43 16.38 -4.96 -29.79
N PRO A 44 15.87 -3.72 -29.72
CA PRO A 44 14.69 -3.43 -28.92
C PRO A 44 13.48 -4.10 -29.58
N PRO A 45 12.73 -4.97 -28.89
CA PRO A 45 11.47 -5.49 -29.45
C PRO A 45 10.47 -4.36 -29.72
N ALA A 46 9.53 -4.60 -30.64
CA ALA A 46 8.46 -3.66 -30.96
C ALA A 46 7.66 -3.28 -29.70
N PRO A 47 7.31 -1.99 -29.50
CA PRO A 47 6.69 -1.49 -28.26
C PRO A 47 5.39 -2.20 -27.86
N GLU A 48 4.58 -2.64 -28.83
CA GLU A 48 3.27 -3.24 -28.57
C GLU A 48 3.36 -4.64 -27.94
N GLN A 49 4.31 -5.46 -28.40
CA GLN A 49 4.50 -6.84 -27.92
C GLN A 49 5.08 -6.88 -26.50
N LYS A 50 5.76 -5.80 -26.07
CA LYS A 50 6.32 -5.62 -24.72
C LYS A 50 5.28 -5.28 -23.66
N LEU A 51 4.09 -4.81 -24.04
CA LEU A 51 3.08 -4.44 -23.06
C LEU A 51 2.20 -5.63 -22.67
N ASP A 52 2.06 -6.59 -23.58
CA ASP A 52 1.17 -7.75 -23.39
C ASP A 52 1.82 -8.83 -22.52
N ASP A 53 3.10 -9.13 -22.72
CA ASP A 53 3.81 -10.10 -21.88
C ASP A 53 3.92 -9.63 -20.42
N ILE A 54 4.21 -8.34 -20.18
CA ILE A 54 4.25 -7.75 -18.84
C ILE A 54 2.92 -7.96 -18.12
N LYS A 55 1.79 -7.68 -18.78
CA LYS A 55 0.45 -7.84 -18.19
C LYS A 55 0.17 -9.30 -17.86
N LEU A 56 0.46 -10.21 -18.80
CA LEU A 56 0.20 -11.64 -18.66
C LEU A 56 1.06 -12.27 -17.55
N VAL A 57 2.35 -11.94 -17.50
CA VAL A 57 3.25 -12.40 -16.43
C VAL A 57 2.82 -11.84 -15.08
N SER A 58 2.51 -10.55 -14.99
CA SER A 58 2.03 -9.94 -13.74
C SER A 58 0.74 -10.61 -13.27
N ALA A 59 -0.22 -10.86 -14.17
CA ALA A 59 -1.47 -11.55 -13.86
C ALA A 59 -1.23 -12.98 -13.34
N ALA A 60 -0.32 -13.73 -13.96
CA ALA A 60 0.02 -15.08 -13.53
C ALA A 60 0.67 -15.10 -12.13
N LEU A 61 1.51 -14.12 -11.80
CA LEU A 61 2.07 -13.98 -10.45
C LEU A 61 1.03 -13.58 -9.41
N ILE A 62 0.04 -12.74 -9.78
CA ILE A 62 -1.10 -12.38 -8.93
C ILE A 62 -1.96 -13.62 -8.63
N GLU A 63 -2.28 -14.45 -9.62
CA GLU A 63 -3.01 -15.70 -9.41
C GLU A 63 -2.23 -16.67 -8.53
N ARG A 64 -0.91 -16.71 -8.69
CA ARG A 64 -0.04 -17.50 -7.82
C ARG A 64 -0.13 -17.05 -6.35
N LEU A 65 -0.17 -15.74 -6.09
CA LEU A 65 -0.36 -15.17 -4.74
C LEU A 65 -1.74 -15.48 -4.14
N ARG A 66 -2.72 -15.83 -4.98
CA ARG A 66 -4.11 -16.18 -4.62
C ARG A 66 -4.35 -17.70 -4.57
N GLY A 67 -3.34 -18.47 -4.20
CA GLY A 67 -3.48 -19.93 -4.03
C GLY A 67 -2.98 -20.79 -5.20
N GLY A 68 -2.18 -20.22 -6.11
CA GLY A 68 -1.26 -21.01 -6.94
C GLY A 68 -1.77 -21.51 -8.29
N HIS A 69 -3.07 -21.45 -8.58
CA HIS A 69 -3.60 -21.88 -9.88
C HIS A 69 -3.46 -20.76 -10.92
N ILE A 70 -2.63 -20.96 -11.94
CA ILE A 70 -2.51 -20.03 -13.08
C ILE A 70 -3.53 -20.39 -14.15
N SER A 71 -4.45 -19.47 -14.43
CA SER A 71 -5.46 -19.55 -15.48
C SER A 71 -5.17 -18.64 -16.68
N VAL A 72 -4.13 -17.79 -16.58
CA VAL A 72 -3.72 -16.89 -17.68
C VAL A 72 -3.35 -17.68 -18.93
N GLU A 73 -4.08 -17.43 -20.02
CA GLU A 73 -3.87 -18.10 -21.30
C GLU A 73 -2.44 -17.87 -21.82
N ASN A 74 -1.83 -18.92 -22.35
CA ASN A 74 -0.48 -18.91 -22.93
C ASN A 74 0.64 -18.58 -21.92
N VAL A 75 0.38 -18.53 -20.62
CA VAL A 75 1.40 -18.38 -19.58
C VAL A 75 1.52 -19.66 -18.75
N THR A 76 2.74 -20.11 -18.53
CA THR A 76 3.04 -21.27 -17.70
C THR A 76 4.19 -20.95 -16.73
N LEU A 77 4.20 -21.63 -15.60
CA LEU A 77 5.38 -21.73 -14.73
C LEU A 77 6.15 -22.98 -15.16
N ASP A 78 7.44 -22.84 -15.34
CA ASP A 78 8.32 -23.97 -15.61
C ASP A 78 8.35 -24.87 -14.36
N PRO A 79 7.95 -26.15 -14.45
CA PRO A 79 8.00 -27.06 -13.30
C PRO A 79 9.42 -27.29 -12.80
N ASP A 80 10.42 -27.15 -13.66
CA ASP A 80 11.85 -27.25 -13.32
C ASP A 80 12.45 -25.87 -12.99
N GLY A 81 11.63 -24.82 -13.02
CA GLY A 81 11.99 -23.44 -12.73
C GLY A 81 12.22 -23.14 -11.25
N GLN A 82 12.84 -21.98 -10.98
CA GLN A 82 13.08 -21.52 -9.60
C GLN A 82 12.02 -20.51 -9.19
N HIS A 83 11.08 -20.96 -8.36
CA HIS A 83 9.96 -20.14 -7.95
C HIS A 83 9.82 -20.05 -6.44
N SER A 84 9.75 -18.82 -5.93
CA SER A 84 9.60 -18.53 -4.51
C SER A 84 8.42 -17.59 -4.25
N VAL A 85 7.66 -17.90 -3.22
CA VAL A 85 6.62 -17.05 -2.63
C VAL A 85 7.07 -16.79 -1.20
N GLY A 86 7.48 -15.56 -0.90
CA GLY A 86 8.03 -15.18 0.39
C GLY A 86 7.00 -15.20 1.53
N GLU A 87 5.71 -15.23 1.20
CA GLU A 87 4.61 -15.16 2.16
C GLU A 87 3.79 -16.44 2.09
N LEU A 88 4.21 -17.46 2.84
CA LEU A 88 3.57 -18.78 2.80
C LEU A 88 2.25 -18.82 3.59
N ASP A 89 2.15 -18.03 4.65
CA ASP A 89 1.02 -18.07 5.59
C ASP A 89 -0.07 -17.02 5.31
N PHE A 90 0.05 -16.28 4.19
CA PHE A 90 -0.92 -15.25 3.82
C PHE A 90 -1.46 -15.47 2.42
N ASN A 91 -2.79 -15.37 2.30
CA ASN A 91 -3.49 -15.47 1.03
C ASN A 91 -4.04 -14.09 0.62
N TYR A 92 -3.81 -13.73 -0.64
CA TYR A 92 -4.30 -12.51 -1.26
C TYR A 92 -5.74 -12.61 -1.79
N ASP A 93 -6.43 -13.71 -1.53
CA ASP A 93 -7.87 -13.84 -1.79
C ASP A 93 -8.66 -12.76 -1.05
N GLY A 94 -9.64 -12.17 -1.74
CA GLY A 94 -10.43 -11.04 -1.23
C GLY A 94 -9.75 -9.68 -1.35
N PHE A 95 -8.51 -9.61 -1.85
CA PHE A 95 -7.86 -8.34 -2.20
C PHE A 95 -7.97 -8.06 -3.70
N ASP A 96 -8.40 -6.85 -4.04
CA ASP A 96 -8.30 -6.32 -5.39
C ASP A 96 -6.89 -5.85 -5.69
N VAL A 97 -6.45 -6.01 -6.94
CA VAL A 97 -5.26 -5.34 -7.45
C VAL A 97 -5.63 -3.90 -7.77
N LYS A 98 -4.96 -2.93 -7.13
CA LYS A 98 -5.18 -1.50 -7.38
C LYS A 98 -4.14 -0.89 -8.30
N ASN A 99 -2.91 -1.39 -8.25
CA ASN A 99 -1.83 -0.92 -9.12
C ASN A 99 -0.80 -2.02 -9.35
N VAL A 100 -0.21 -2.01 -10.54
CA VAL A 100 0.99 -2.78 -10.88
C VAL A 100 2.00 -1.78 -11.47
N ALA A 101 3.08 -1.52 -10.74
CA ALA A 101 4.15 -0.62 -11.16
C ALA A 101 5.34 -1.43 -11.65
N VAL A 102 5.76 -1.25 -12.90
CA VAL A 102 6.97 -1.86 -13.44
C VAL A 102 8.16 -0.98 -13.09
N THR A 103 9.15 -1.55 -12.42
CA THR A 103 10.39 -0.85 -12.02
C THR A 103 11.58 -1.28 -12.87
N GLY A 104 11.52 -2.45 -13.50
CA GLY A 104 12.57 -2.95 -14.37
C GLY A 104 12.03 -3.87 -15.47
N TYR A 105 12.54 -3.71 -16.68
CA TYR A 105 12.21 -4.60 -17.80
C TYR A 105 13.40 -4.70 -18.76
N ILE A 106 13.97 -5.88 -18.89
CA ILE A 106 15.15 -6.16 -19.70
C ILE A 106 14.83 -7.34 -20.63
N THR A 107 15.25 -7.26 -21.88
CA THR A 107 15.04 -8.33 -22.87
C THR A 107 16.34 -8.69 -23.59
N ALA A 108 16.45 -9.95 -24.00
CA ALA A 108 17.55 -10.47 -24.82
C ALA A 108 17.00 -11.51 -25.81
N GLU A 109 17.42 -11.45 -27.06
CA GLU A 109 17.08 -12.47 -28.04
C GLU A 109 17.92 -13.74 -27.79
N LEU A 110 17.27 -14.88 -27.60
CA LEU A 110 17.94 -16.18 -27.42
C LEU A 110 18.15 -16.90 -28.75
N ALA A 111 17.16 -16.77 -29.64
CA ALA A 111 17.13 -17.34 -30.98
C ALA A 111 16.05 -16.59 -31.79
N PRO A 112 16.02 -16.70 -33.13
CA PRO A 112 14.98 -16.09 -33.95
C PRO A 112 13.58 -16.44 -33.44
N GLY A 113 12.81 -15.42 -33.04
CA GLY A 113 11.46 -15.57 -32.51
C GLY A 113 11.36 -16.09 -31.07
N LYS A 114 12.47 -16.09 -30.33
CA LYS A 114 12.54 -16.48 -28.91
C LYS A 114 13.27 -15.40 -28.11
N VAL A 115 12.55 -14.75 -27.21
CA VAL A 115 13.06 -13.66 -26.38
C VAL A 115 13.07 -14.08 -24.92
N GLN A 116 14.18 -13.88 -24.23
CA GLN A 116 14.24 -13.91 -22.77
C GLN A 116 13.93 -12.52 -22.24
N ALA A 117 13.09 -12.45 -21.21
CA ALA A 117 12.77 -11.23 -20.50
C ALA A 117 12.99 -11.38 -19.00
N MET A 118 13.38 -10.29 -18.36
CA MET A 118 13.38 -10.12 -16.92
C MET A 118 12.49 -8.93 -16.58
N LEU A 119 11.51 -9.15 -15.73
CA LEU A 119 10.52 -8.16 -15.29
C LEU A 119 10.61 -8.00 -13.79
N GLU A 120 10.61 -6.76 -13.33
CA GLU A 120 10.64 -6.37 -11.94
C GLU A 120 9.58 -5.30 -11.68
N GLY A 121 8.89 -5.39 -10.55
CA GLY A 121 7.89 -4.41 -10.20
C GLY A 121 7.26 -4.58 -8.83
N LEU A 122 6.22 -3.79 -8.59
CA LEU A 122 5.43 -3.75 -7.37
C LEU A 122 3.95 -3.97 -7.69
N ILE A 123 3.26 -4.72 -6.85
CA ILE A 123 1.81 -4.91 -6.88
C ILE A 123 1.25 -4.30 -5.60
N LEU A 124 0.24 -3.44 -5.73
CA LEU A 124 -0.52 -2.91 -4.60
C LEU A 124 -1.89 -3.57 -4.56
N PHE A 125 -2.14 -4.30 -3.48
CA PHE A 125 -3.41 -4.93 -3.17
C PHE A 125 -4.23 -4.07 -2.21
N LYS A 126 -5.56 -4.14 -2.32
CA LYS A 126 -6.48 -3.50 -1.38
C LYS A 126 -7.77 -4.32 -1.24
N ASP A 127 -8.24 -4.53 -0.01
CA ASP A 127 -9.49 -5.25 0.24
C ASP A 127 -10.71 -4.33 0.42
N MET A 128 -11.87 -4.94 0.70
CA MET A 128 -13.15 -4.25 0.87
C MET A 128 -13.21 -3.31 2.08
N ILE A 129 -12.40 -3.54 3.12
CA ILE A 129 -12.30 -2.67 4.29
C ILE A 129 -11.12 -1.69 4.18
N ASN A 130 -10.62 -1.49 2.96
CA ASN A 130 -9.52 -0.58 2.63
C ASN A 130 -8.17 -0.91 3.29
N ARG A 131 -7.94 -2.16 3.72
CA ARG A 131 -6.59 -2.62 4.08
C ARG A 131 -5.74 -2.75 2.82
N ARG A 132 -4.43 -2.54 2.93
CA ARG A 132 -3.48 -2.57 1.81
C ARG A 132 -2.30 -3.50 2.09
N ALA A 133 -1.84 -4.17 1.04
CA ALA A 133 -0.63 -4.98 1.08
C ALA A 133 0.19 -4.69 -0.18
N GLY A 134 1.47 -4.39 0.02
CA GLY A 134 2.44 -4.20 -1.07
C GLY A 134 3.20 -5.50 -1.32
N VAL A 135 3.41 -5.84 -2.57
CA VAL A 135 4.21 -6.99 -2.98
C VAL A 135 5.24 -6.57 -3.99
N TYR A 136 6.49 -6.89 -3.74
CA TYR A 136 7.54 -6.85 -4.74
C TYR A 136 7.52 -8.13 -5.55
N PHE A 137 7.75 -8.02 -6.86
CA PHE A 137 7.92 -9.17 -7.73
C PHE A 137 9.09 -9.02 -8.68
N CYS A 138 9.72 -10.15 -8.97
CA CYS A 138 10.72 -10.29 -10.02
C CYS A 138 10.46 -11.61 -10.75
N ALA A 139 10.48 -11.59 -12.08
CA ALA A 139 10.31 -12.76 -12.92
C ALA A 139 11.31 -12.79 -14.06
N GLN A 140 11.79 -13.99 -14.39
CA GLN A 140 12.48 -14.28 -15.64
C GLN A 140 11.62 -15.23 -16.44
N TYR A 141 11.44 -14.94 -17.73
CA TYR A 141 10.59 -15.72 -18.60
C TYR A 141 11.08 -15.72 -20.04
N VAL A 142 10.57 -16.65 -20.82
CA VAL A 142 10.86 -16.80 -22.24
C VAL A 142 9.57 -16.69 -23.02
N VAL A 143 9.59 -15.81 -24.03
CA VAL A 143 8.49 -15.61 -24.99
C VAL A 143 8.83 -16.33 -26.29
N SER A 144 7.98 -17.24 -26.74
CA SER A 144 8.12 -17.94 -28.02
C SER A 144 6.76 -18.23 -28.64
N GLN A 145 6.54 -17.86 -29.91
CA GLN A 145 5.31 -18.17 -30.64
C GLN A 145 4.02 -17.83 -29.86
N ARG A 146 4.03 -16.68 -29.13
CA ARG A 146 2.97 -16.18 -28.23
C ARG A 146 2.76 -16.95 -26.92
N THR A 147 3.56 -17.97 -26.64
CA THR A 147 3.62 -18.60 -25.32
C THR A 147 4.67 -17.91 -24.45
N ILE A 148 4.39 -17.88 -23.14
CA ILE A 148 5.24 -17.33 -22.10
C ILE A 148 5.50 -18.45 -21.10
N ASN A 149 6.77 -18.82 -20.94
CA ASN A 149 7.20 -19.74 -19.90
C ASN A 149 8.02 -18.98 -18.84
N ILE A 150 7.48 -18.84 -17.64
CA ILE A 150 8.16 -18.21 -16.50
C ILE A 150 9.12 -19.23 -15.91
N THR A 151 10.42 -18.99 -16.03
CA THR A 151 11.49 -19.91 -15.60
C THR A 151 12.02 -19.59 -14.21
N LYS A 152 11.88 -18.32 -13.77
CA LYS A 152 12.15 -17.92 -12.39
C LYS A 152 11.13 -16.90 -11.94
N SER A 153 10.72 -16.97 -10.67
CA SER A 153 9.90 -15.92 -10.07
C SER A 153 10.13 -15.81 -8.57
N VAL A 154 10.16 -14.58 -8.07
CA VAL A 154 10.12 -14.26 -6.65
C VAL A 154 8.99 -13.25 -6.45
N VAL A 155 8.12 -13.52 -5.49
CA VAL A 155 7.14 -12.57 -4.97
C VAL A 155 7.31 -12.47 -3.47
N ALA A 156 7.37 -11.26 -2.91
CA ALA A 156 7.56 -11.05 -1.48
C ALA A 156 6.82 -9.80 -1.01
N GLY A 157 6.19 -9.89 0.17
CA GLY A 157 5.55 -8.74 0.80
C GLY A 157 6.55 -7.63 1.10
N ILE A 158 6.17 -6.39 0.79
CA ILE A 158 6.92 -5.19 1.14
C ILE A 158 6.02 -4.26 1.97
N PRO A 159 6.38 -3.95 3.22
CA PRO A 159 5.62 -3.02 4.02
C PRO A 159 5.94 -1.59 3.57
N PRO A 160 5.03 -0.63 3.80
CA PRO A 160 5.35 0.77 3.56
C PRO A 160 6.29 1.32 4.63
N ASP A 161 7.07 2.34 4.26
CA ASP A 161 7.86 3.12 5.21
C ASP A 161 6.97 3.93 6.18
N PHE A 162 5.80 4.34 5.69
CA PHE A 162 4.79 5.11 6.43
C PHE A 162 3.43 4.41 6.35
N PRO A 163 3.19 3.38 7.19
CA PRO A 163 1.89 2.73 7.26
C PRO A 163 0.80 3.72 7.67
N ARG A 164 -0.36 3.60 7.04
CA ARG A 164 -1.56 4.37 7.36
C ARG A 164 -2.22 3.79 8.59
N VAL A 165 -2.67 4.69 9.45
CA VAL A 165 -3.39 4.33 10.67
C VAL A 165 -4.70 5.09 10.79
N GLU A 166 -5.71 4.42 11.34
CA GLU A 166 -7.01 5.01 11.68
C GLU A 166 -7.24 4.81 13.18
N THR A 167 -7.71 5.84 13.88
CA THR A 167 -7.90 5.78 15.34
C THR A 167 -9.33 6.11 15.73
N TYR A 168 -9.85 5.39 16.71
CA TYR A 168 -11.23 5.48 17.18
C TYR A 168 -11.29 5.51 18.71
N PHE A 169 -12.31 6.15 19.27
CA PHE A 169 -12.64 6.06 20.69
C PHE A 169 -13.94 5.30 20.91
N ILE A 170 -13.89 4.34 21.82
CA ILE A 170 -14.97 3.38 22.07
C ILE A 170 -15.37 3.47 23.55
N PRO A 171 -16.66 3.65 23.88
CA PRO A 171 -17.12 3.53 25.26
C PRO A 171 -16.71 2.18 25.87
N ALA A 172 -16.14 2.19 27.07
CA ALA A 172 -15.61 0.97 27.69
C ALA A 172 -16.67 -0.12 27.91
N GLU A 173 -17.91 0.28 28.20
CA GLU A 173 -19.06 -0.61 28.33
C GLU A 173 -19.28 -1.43 27.05
N LYS A 174 -19.31 -0.76 25.89
CA LYS A 174 -19.51 -1.42 24.59
C LYS A 174 -18.36 -2.36 24.25
N PHE A 175 -17.11 -1.90 24.45
CA PHE A 175 -15.93 -2.71 24.13
C PHE A 175 -15.87 -3.96 25.01
N LYS A 176 -16.08 -3.84 26.32
CA LYS A 176 -16.06 -4.98 27.25
C LYS A 176 -17.15 -6.00 26.94
N ALA A 177 -18.34 -5.55 26.52
CA ALA A 177 -19.43 -6.44 26.14
C ALA A 177 -19.11 -7.30 24.89
N ALA A 178 -18.31 -6.76 23.95
CA ALA A 178 -17.94 -7.44 22.72
C ALA A 178 -16.57 -8.15 22.78
N ALA A 179 -15.70 -7.82 23.74
CA ALA A 179 -14.28 -8.20 23.72
C ALA A 179 -14.02 -9.71 23.53
N SER A 180 -14.87 -10.58 24.09
CA SER A 180 -14.70 -12.04 23.97
C SER A 180 -15.03 -12.59 22.58
N THR A 181 -15.69 -11.82 21.72
CA THR A 181 -16.07 -12.24 20.35
C THR A 181 -15.19 -11.61 19.27
N LEU A 182 -14.30 -10.68 19.62
CA LEU A 182 -13.40 -10.03 18.67
C LEU A 182 -12.13 -10.87 18.52
N LEU A 183 -12.06 -11.67 17.45
CA LEU A 183 -11.01 -12.69 17.27
C LEU A 183 -10.01 -12.33 16.18
N SER A 184 -10.40 -11.50 15.23
CA SER A 184 -9.57 -11.10 14.08
C SER A 184 -9.53 -9.58 13.91
N TYR A 185 -8.57 -9.09 13.13
CA TYR A 185 -8.51 -7.67 12.77
C TYR A 185 -9.84 -7.15 12.23
N THR A 186 -10.47 -7.93 11.35
CA THR A 186 -11.74 -7.58 10.72
C THR A 186 -12.85 -7.42 11.75
N ASP A 187 -12.93 -8.31 12.75
CA ASP A 187 -13.94 -8.22 13.82
C ASP A 187 -13.77 -6.92 14.60
N TYR A 188 -12.54 -6.60 15.04
CA TYR A 188 -12.26 -5.36 15.75
C TYR A 188 -12.59 -4.13 14.92
N TYR A 189 -12.25 -4.13 13.62
CA TYR A 189 -12.45 -2.98 12.75
C TYR A 189 -13.93 -2.72 12.45
N LEU A 190 -14.69 -3.77 12.11
CA LEU A 190 -16.14 -3.64 11.88
C LEU A 190 -16.85 -3.22 13.16
N PHE A 191 -16.48 -3.81 14.30
CA PHE A 191 -16.99 -3.38 15.60
C PHE A 191 -16.73 -1.89 15.87
N ALA A 192 -15.51 -1.41 15.59
CA ALA A 192 -15.16 0.00 15.77
C ALA A 192 -15.97 0.92 14.86
N ILE A 193 -16.13 0.60 13.57
CA ILE A 193 -16.95 1.40 12.64
C ILE A 193 -18.39 1.57 13.15
N GLU A 194 -18.97 0.52 13.73
CA GLU A 194 -20.36 0.54 14.20
C GLU A 194 -20.53 1.20 15.58
N ASN A 195 -19.53 1.08 16.46
CA ASN A 195 -19.70 1.37 17.88
C ASN A 195 -18.86 2.54 18.40
N ALA A 196 -17.89 3.01 17.61
CA ALA A 196 -16.94 4.02 17.99
C ALA A 196 -17.16 5.33 17.24
N GLU A 197 -16.56 6.39 17.77
CA GLU A 197 -16.39 7.63 17.02
C GLU A 197 -14.94 7.70 16.51
N PRO A 198 -14.71 8.10 15.25
CA PRO A 198 -13.37 8.24 14.72
C PRO A 198 -12.67 9.48 15.27
N MET A 199 -11.38 9.36 15.54
CA MET A 199 -10.49 10.48 15.86
C MET A 199 -10.00 11.10 14.54
N THR A 200 -10.85 11.83 13.82
CA THR A 200 -10.47 12.50 12.56
C THR A 200 -9.85 13.88 12.78
N TYR A 201 -9.02 14.29 11.82
CA TYR A 201 -8.74 15.70 11.54
C TYR A 201 -9.97 16.34 10.83
N GLY A 202 -10.45 17.52 11.27
CA GLY A 202 -11.57 18.24 10.63
C GLY A 202 -12.75 18.58 11.57
N GLU A 203 -13.66 19.45 11.11
CA GLU A 203 -14.65 20.18 11.92
C GLU A 203 -15.67 19.34 12.72
N GLY A 204 -16.12 19.93 13.84
CA GLY A 204 -17.29 19.49 14.62
C GLY A 204 -16.99 19.28 16.11
N GLU A 205 -18.01 19.44 16.96
CA GLU A 205 -17.91 18.91 18.32
C GLU A 205 -18.05 17.38 18.24
N SER A 206 -17.24 16.62 18.98
CA SER A 206 -17.58 15.22 19.23
C SER A 206 -18.86 15.21 20.06
N SER A 207 -19.82 14.37 19.68
CA SER A 207 -21.06 14.15 20.44
C SER A 207 -20.80 13.60 21.84
N ALA A 208 -19.59 13.07 22.09
CA ALA A 208 -19.18 12.54 23.37
C ALA A 208 -18.78 13.65 24.35
N GLY A 209 -19.75 14.46 24.79
CA GLY A 209 -19.58 15.41 25.90
C GLY A 209 -19.41 14.77 27.28
N LEU A 210 -19.03 13.49 27.38
CA LEU A 210 -18.95 12.76 28.63
C LEU A 210 -17.50 12.35 28.89
N THR A 211 -16.92 12.88 29.97
CA THR A 211 -15.75 12.27 30.59
C THR A 211 -16.16 10.88 31.07
N GLY A 212 -15.42 9.84 30.70
CA GLY A 212 -15.79 8.47 31.02
C GLY A 212 -14.64 7.48 30.82
N ASP A 213 -14.92 6.21 31.04
CA ASP A 213 -14.01 5.12 30.70
C ASP A 213 -14.15 4.80 29.21
N TYR A 214 -13.05 4.90 28.47
CA TYR A 214 -12.99 4.64 27.04
C TYR A 214 -11.79 3.75 26.70
N TYR A 215 -11.89 3.06 25.57
CA TYR A 215 -10.76 2.48 24.86
C TYR A 215 -10.46 3.30 23.61
N ILE A 216 -9.18 3.43 23.31
CA ILE A 216 -8.67 3.97 22.05
C ILE A 216 -8.16 2.78 21.25
N LEU A 217 -8.71 2.60 20.05
CA LEU A 217 -8.26 1.58 19.10
C LEU A 217 -7.63 2.28 17.90
N THR A 218 -6.38 1.93 17.60
CA THR A 218 -5.70 2.34 16.37
C THR A 218 -5.48 1.13 15.48
N PHE A 219 -5.93 1.22 14.24
CA PHE A 219 -5.82 0.19 13.22
C PHE A 219 -4.74 0.57 12.21
N CYS A 220 -3.74 -0.28 12.04
CA CYS A 220 -2.81 -0.19 10.91
C CYS A 220 -3.51 -0.72 9.65
N LYS A 221 -3.73 0.15 8.66
CA LYS A 221 -4.41 -0.17 7.39
C LYS A 221 -3.46 -0.78 6.37
N ASP A 222 -2.16 -0.79 6.63
CA ASP A 222 -1.17 -1.47 5.83
C ASP A 222 -0.65 -2.71 6.54
N ARG A 223 -0.38 -3.76 5.77
CA ARG A 223 0.30 -4.94 6.29
C ARG A 223 1.76 -4.59 6.52
N ILE A 224 2.27 -4.89 7.72
CA ILE A 224 3.66 -4.67 8.10
C ILE A 224 4.34 -6.00 8.43
N TYR A 225 5.67 -6.00 8.51
CA TYR A 225 6.42 -7.17 8.93
C TYR A 225 6.02 -7.66 10.33
N GLU A 226 6.19 -8.96 10.57
CA GLU A 226 5.82 -9.55 11.86
C GLU A 226 6.68 -9.02 13.01
N GLU A 227 7.96 -8.83 12.74
CA GLU A 227 8.92 -8.25 13.68
C GLU A 227 8.80 -6.73 13.83
N ALA A 228 8.08 -6.05 12.94
CA ALA A 228 8.02 -4.60 12.98
C ALA A 228 7.27 -4.13 14.23
N THR A 229 7.78 -3.04 14.82
CA THR A 229 7.18 -2.45 16.01
C THR A 229 6.22 -1.35 15.60
N LEU A 230 4.99 -1.44 16.09
CA LEU A 230 4.01 -0.36 16.04
C LEU A 230 3.57 -0.08 17.48
N SER A 231 3.74 1.17 17.92
CA SER A 231 3.51 1.58 19.31
C SER A 231 2.54 2.75 19.38
N MET A 232 1.77 2.82 20.48
CA MET A 232 0.86 3.92 20.75
C MET A 232 1.12 4.50 22.14
N LYS A 233 1.22 5.83 22.20
CA LYS A 233 1.30 6.59 23.45
C LYS A 233 0.15 7.59 23.50
N VAL A 234 -0.53 7.63 24.65
CA VAL A 234 -1.54 8.65 24.93
C VAL A 234 -0.94 9.66 25.90
N THR A 235 -0.88 10.93 25.51
CA THR A 235 -0.20 11.99 26.26
C THR A 235 -1.05 13.25 26.38
N ASP A 236 -0.74 14.11 27.35
CA ASP A 236 -1.36 15.44 27.50
C ASP A 236 -0.76 16.52 26.58
N ARG A 237 0.27 16.18 25.80
CA ARG A 237 0.92 17.05 24.79
C ARG A 237 1.10 16.33 23.45
N PRO A 238 1.20 17.08 22.33
CA PRO A 238 1.51 16.55 21.00
C PRO A 238 2.80 15.72 20.95
N TYR A 239 2.94 14.93 19.88
CA TYR A 239 4.15 14.17 19.51
C TYR A 239 4.68 13.23 20.60
N GLY A 240 3.83 12.81 21.53
CA GLY A 240 4.24 11.98 22.66
C GLY A 240 5.15 12.68 23.68
N ALA A 241 5.30 14.01 23.60
CA ALA A 241 6.20 14.79 24.46
C ALA A 241 5.62 15.14 25.86
N GLY A 242 4.47 14.57 26.19
CA GLY A 242 3.71 14.89 27.39
C GLY A 242 3.82 13.87 28.52
N LYS A 243 3.09 14.14 29.60
CA LYS A 243 2.82 13.13 30.63
C LYS A 243 2.03 12.00 29.98
N ARG A 244 2.51 10.78 30.18
CA ARG A 244 1.83 9.56 29.73
C ARG A 244 0.53 9.37 30.50
N LEU A 245 -0.58 9.33 29.77
CA LEU A 245 -1.92 9.08 30.30
C LEU A 245 -2.30 7.61 30.15
N ALA A 246 -1.91 6.98 29.04
CA ALA A 246 -2.05 5.56 28.78
C ALA A 246 -1.00 5.10 27.75
N GLU A 247 -0.81 3.79 27.67
CA GLU A 247 0.10 3.14 26.73
C GLU A 247 -0.66 2.01 26.02
N GLY A 248 -0.42 1.91 24.70
CA GLY A 248 -1.11 0.93 23.87
C GLY A 248 -0.49 -0.46 24.00
N VAL A 249 -1.34 -1.48 24.03
CA VAL A 249 -0.94 -2.87 23.80
C VAL A 249 -1.21 -3.20 22.33
N SER A 250 -0.29 -3.93 21.70
CA SER A 250 -0.39 -4.32 20.29
C SER A 250 -1.00 -5.73 20.15
N ILE A 251 -1.90 -5.88 19.18
CA ILE A 251 -2.45 -7.15 18.71
C ILE A 251 -1.94 -7.37 17.29
N ASN A 252 -1.36 -8.54 17.02
CA ASN A 252 -0.89 -8.96 15.70
C ASN A 252 -1.86 -10.02 15.15
N ASP A 253 -2.39 -9.76 13.97
CA ASP A 253 -3.14 -10.72 13.16
C ASP A 253 -2.47 -10.81 11.79
N SER A 254 -1.53 -11.75 11.62
CA SER A 254 -0.79 -12.01 10.37
C SER A 254 -0.20 -10.77 9.67
N GLY A 255 0.40 -9.86 10.44
CA GLY A 255 1.01 -8.62 9.92
C GLY A 255 0.07 -7.42 9.91
N TRP A 256 -1.21 -7.60 10.25
CA TRP A 256 -2.11 -6.51 10.58
C TRP A 256 -1.94 -6.15 12.06
N ARG A 257 -1.97 -4.85 12.39
CA ARG A 257 -1.76 -4.37 13.77
C ARG A 257 -2.97 -3.60 14.27
N ILE A 258 -3.35 -3.89 15.52
CA ILE A 258 -4.28 -3.08 16.29
C ILE A 258 -3.56 -2.65 17.56
N LEU A 259 -3.67 -1.38 17.93
CA LEU A 259 -3.18 -0.86 19.19
C LEU A 259 -4.37 -0.51 20.07
N VAL A 260 -4.35 -0.93 21.33
CA VAL A 260 -5.46 -0.73 22.27
C VAL A 260 -4.96 -0.06 23.53
N ALA A 261 -5.54 1.07 23.92
CA ALA A 261 -5.29 1.74 25.19
C ALA A 261 -6.60 2.04 25.92
N GLY A 262 -6.74 1.56 27.15
CA GLY A 262 -7.87 1.88 28.02
C GLY A 262 -7.53 3.04 28.96
N GLY A 263 -8.51 3.87 29.29
CA GLY A 263 -8.31 4.95 30.26
C GLY A 263 -9.54 5.80 30.49
N LYS A 264 -9.39 6.77 31.39
CA LYS A 264 -10.38 7.83 31.61
C LYS A 264 -10.09 8.97 30.65
N PHE A 265 -10.97 9.15 29.69
CA PHE A 265 -10.82 10.13 28.63
C PHE A 265 -12.05 11.02 28.55
N ALA A 266 -11.86 12.21 27.97
CA ALA A 266 -12.93 13.14 27.69
C ALA A 266 -12.85 13.52 26.19
N PRO A 267 -13.38 12.67 25.28
CA PRO A 267 -13.50 13.03 23.87
C PRO A 267 -14.25 14.36 23.73
N GLY A 268 -13.93 15.15 22.71
CA GLY A 268 -14.48 16.49 22.49
C GLY A 268 -14.05 17.57 23.50
N SER A 269 -13.44 17.22 24.64
CA SER A 269 -13.15 18.19 25.69
C SER A 269 -12.01 19.14 25.33
N ARG A 270 -12.34 20.43 25.18
CA ARG A 270 -11.34 21.50 25.02
C ARG A 270 -10.48 21.73 26.26
N ARG A 271 -10.97 21.36 27.45
CA ARG A 271 -10.29 21.53 28.75
C ARG A 271 -9.33 20.39 29.04
N TYR A 272 -9.71 19.15 28.71
CA TYR A 272 -8.92 17.95 28.98
C TYR A 272 -8.37 17.41 27.67
N LYS A 273 -7.41 18.12 27.09
CA LYS A 273 -6.77 17.73 25.83
C LYS A 273 -5.88 16.52 26.04
N PHE A 274 -5.95 15.57 25.11
CA PHE A 274 -4.99 14.49 25.01
C PHE A 274 -4.71 14.17 23.54
N TYR A 275 -3.57 13.54 23.33
CA TYR A 275 -3.00 13.22 22.04
C TYR A 275 -2.67 11.73 21.99
N VAL A 276 -2.88 11.12 20.84
CA VAL A 276 -2.53 9.73 20.55
C VAL A 276 -1.43 9.77 19.50
N GLY A 277 -0.21 9.52 19.94
CA GLY A 277 0.95 9.38 19.06
C GLY A 277 1.15 7.92 18.69
N VAL A 278 1.26 7.64 17.40
CA VAL A 278 1.51 6.30 16.87
C VAL A 278 2.86 6.31 16.17
N THR A 279 3.76 5.46 16.66
CA THR A 279 5.11 5.31 16.10
C THR A 279 5.30 3.96 15.47
N TYR A 280 6.09 3.93 14.40
CA TYR A 280 6.42 2.75 13.63
C TYR A 280 7.94 2.63 13.50
N LYS A 281 8.43 1.41 13.67
CA LYS A 281 9.81 1.04 13.42
C LYS A 281 9.83 -0.28 12.67
N GLN A 282 10.37 -0.26 11.46
CA GLN A 282 10.59 -1.44 10.65
C GLN A 282 11.80 -2.22 11.22
N GLU A 283 11.59 -3.42 11.76
CA GLU A 283 12.66 -4.41 12.00
C GLU A 283 12.55 -5.47 10.87
N THR A 284 13.56 -6.23 10.42
CA THR A 284 14.86 -6.64 11.00
C THR A 284 16.07 -6.16 10.17
N GLY A 285 17.13 -5.62 10.80
CA GLY A 285 18.41 -5.24 10.17
C GLY A 285 18.54 -3.79 9.70
N SER A 286 17.52 -2.96 10.00
CA SER A 286 17.37 -1.60 9.49
C SER A 286 18.04 -0.54 10.39
N TYR A 287 18.80 0.38 9.77
CA TYR A 287 19.27 1.64 10.37
C TYR A 287 18.18 2.73 10.39
N LEU A 288 16.97 2.42 9.93
CA LEU A 288 15.91 3.42 9.81
C LEU A 288 15.41 3.83 11.20
N PRO A 289 15.22 5.14 11.43
CA PRO A 289 14.71 5.64 12.70
C PRO A 289 13.26 5.21 12.92
N GLU A 290 12.84 5.18 14.18
CA GLU A 290 11.43 5.18 14.51
C GLU A 290 10.77 6.46 13.95
N VAL A 291 9.64 6.31 13.26
CA VAL A 291 8.89 7.40 12.64
C VAL A 291 7.50 7.54 13.24
N VAL A 292 6.99 8.78 13.31
CA VAL A 292 5.60 9.05 13.68
C VAL A 292 4.72 8.83 12.44
N VAL A 293 3.76 7.91 12.54
CA VAL A 293 2.85 7.55 11.43
C VAL A 293 1.41 8.00 11.65
N GLY A 294 1.10 8.45 12.87
CA GLY A 294 -0.17 9.05 13.19
C GLY A 294 -0.07 9.92 14.43
N GLU A 295 -0.75 11.06 14.38
CA GLU A 295 -1.00 11.90 15.54
C GLU A 295 -2.49 12.24 15.57
N PHE A 296 -3.15 11.91 16.66
CA PHE A 296 -4.58 12.17 16.82
C PHE A 296 -4.80 12.94 18.10
N HIS A 297 -5.92 13.65 18.19
CA HIS A 297 -6.27 14.39 19.38
C HIS A 297 -7.78 14.32 19.65
N ASN A 298 -8.15 14.53 20.90
CA ASN A 298 -9.50 14.28 21.37
C ASN A 298 -10.56 15.33 20.96
N VAL A 299 -10.16 16.50 20.48
CA VAL A 299 -11.07 17.57 20.05
C VAL A 299 -11.08 17.62 18.53
N LYS A 300 -12.21 17.56 17.83
CA LYS A 300 -12.13 17.80 16.37
C LYS A 300 -11.76 19.28 16.13
N ARG A 301 -10.66 19.53 15.41
CA ARG A 301 -10.22 20.90 15.08
C ARG A 301 -10.87 21.31 13.76
N PRO A 302 -11.28 22.58 13.60
CA PRO A 302 -11.44 23.14 12.27
C PRO A 302 -10.14 22.91 11.49
N TYR A 303 -10.27 22.40 10.27
CA TYR A 303 -9.14 22.36 9.35
C TYR A 303 -8.91 23.79 8.86
N GLU A 304 -8.10 24.55 9.61
CA GLU A 304 -7.41 25.68 9.03
C GLU A 304 -6.20 25.09 8.32
N ALA A 305 -6.19 25.11 6.98
CA ALA A 305 -5.00 24.81 6.23
C ALA A 305 -3.90 25.79 6.68
N GLU A 306 -2.96 25.31 7.50
CA GLU A 306 -1.78 26.11 7.79
C GLU A 306 -1.08 26.39 6.45
N PRO A 307 -0.79 27.66 6.13
CA PRO A 307 -0.04 27.99 4.93
C PRO A 307 1.31 27.30 5.04
N ALA A 308 1.61 26.42 4.09
CA ALA A 308 2.91 25.79 3.96
C ALA A 308 3.98 26.89 4.05
N THR A 309 4.74 26.90 5.14
CA THR A 309 5.88 27.78 5.29
C THR A 309 6.92 27.30 4.29
N ALA A 310 6.96 28.00 3.17
CA ALA A 310 7.92 27.79 2.10
C ALA A 310 9.33 27.90 2.67
N ALA A 311 10.04 26.77 2.71
CA ALA A 311 11.48 26.79 2.71
C ALA A 311 11.92 27.50 1.43
N ALA A 312 12.51 28.68 1.60
CA ALA A 312 12.98 29.54 0.53
C ALA A 312 14.05 28.82 -0.31
N GLY A 313 13.66 28.36 -1.50
CA GLY A 313 14.55 28.14 -2.64
C GLY A 313 14.54 29.38 -3.54
N PRO A 314 15.65 29.72 -4.20
CA PRO A 314 15.80 31.00 -4.88
C PRO A 314 14.88 31.11 -6.11
N THR A 315 14.31 32.30 -6.20
CA THR A 315 13.40 32.84 -7.20
C THR A 315 13.83 32.49 -8.63
N THR A 316 12.98 31.73 -9.33
CA THR A 316 12.93 31.77 -10.79
C THR A 316 11.56 32.30 -11.19
N ALA A 317 11.56 33.27 -12.09
CA ALA A 317 10.43 34.14 -12.41
C ALA A 317 9.12 33.41 -12.75
N GLU A 318 8.04 34.01 -12.28
CA GLU A 318 6.63 33.67 -12.46
C GLU A 318 6.18 33.69 -13.92
N PRO A 319 5.38 32.70 -14.36
CA PRO A 319 4.37 32.89 -15.38
C PRO A 319 2.96 32.77 -14.76
N ALA A 320 2.19 33.85 -14.92
CA ALA A 320 0.73 34.00 -14.90
C ALA A 320 -0.16 32.90 -14.26
N ALA A 321 -0.87 33.32 -13.22
CA ALA A 321 -1.93 32.62 -12.48
C ALA A 321 -2.87 31.75 -13.34
N GLN A 322 -2.73 30.43 -13.20
CA GLN A 322 -3.83 29.48 -13.34
C GLN A 322 -4.49 29.31 -11.97
N ALA A 323 -5.82 29.45 -11.91
CA ALA A 323 -6.61 29.20 -10.70
C ALA A 323 -6.25 27.82 -10.13
N ALA A 324 -5.79 27.78 -8.89
CA ALA A 324 -5.40 26.52 -8.24
C ALA A 324 -6.58 25.54 -8.25
N GLU A 325 -6.36 24.35 -8.79
CA GLU A 325 -7.35 23.27 -8.82
C GLU A 325 -7.68 22.83 -7.38
N GLY A 326 -8.97 22.65 -7.08
CA GLY A 326 -9.43 22.25 -5.75
C GLY A 326 -9.13 20.78 -5.41
N PRO A 327 -9.42 20.33 -4.17
CA PRO A 327 -9.08 18.99 -3.71
C PRO A 327 -9.66 17.82 -4.54
N LEU A 328 -10.80 17.99 -5.22
CA LEU A 328 -11.43 16.99 -6.09
C LEU A 328 -10.81 16.98 -7.49
N ALA A 329 -10.55 18.16 -8.06
CA ALA A 329 -9.89 18.34 -9.35
C ALA A 329 -8.41 17.91 -9.33
N SER A 330 -7.71 18.16 -8.22
CA SER A 330 -6.33 17.72 -8.00
C SER A 330 -6.24 16.22 -7.66
N GLY A 331 -7.31 15.65 -7.11
CA GLY A 331 -7.38 14.27 -6.63
C GLY A 331 -6.91 14.07 -5.19
N ALA A 332 -6.74 15.14 -4.42
CA ALA A 332 -6.41 15.12 -3.00
C ALA A 332 -7.55 14.51 -2.13
N ARG A 333 -8.81 14.62 -2.58
CA ARG A 333 -9.96 13.91 -2.02
C ARG A 333 -10.64 13.13 -3.14
N PHE A 334 -11.01 11.87 -2.87
CA PHE A 334 -11.78 11.05 -3.80
C PHE A 334 -13.22 10.90 -3.29
N LEU A 335 -14.21 11.18 -4.14
CA LEU A 335 -15.62 10.91 -3.89
C LEU A 335 -15.87 9.43 -4.16
N ASN A 336 -16.50 8.72 -3.23
CA ASN A 336 -16.84 7.32 -3.39
C ASN A 336 -18.35 7.16 -3.65
N PRO A 337 -18.78 6.65 -4.83
CA PRO A 337 -20.18 6.45 -5.17
C PRO A 337 -20.97 5.48 -4.28
N VAL A 338 -20.29 4.80 -3.35
CA VAL A 338 -20.92 3.98 -2.30
C VAL A 338 -21.50 4.84 -1.17
N PHE A 339 -20.97 6.05 -0.94
CA PHE A 339 -21.44 6.95 0.12
C PHE A 339 -22.45 7.96 -0.43
N PRO A 340 -23.68 8.03 0.12
CA PRO A 340 -24.72 8.94 -0.35
C PRO A 340 -24.28 10.41 -0.44
N GLU A 341 -23.44 10.87 0.49
CA GLU A 341 -22.94 12.25 0.53
C GLU A 341 -22.00 12.57 -0.63
N ASP A 342 -21.15 11.61 -1.02
CA ASP A 342 -20.26 11.77 -2.17
C ASP A 342 -21.05 11.65 -3.49
N VAL A 343 -22.07 10.80 -3.54
CA VAL A 343 -23.00 10.70 -4.67
C VAL A 343 -23.75 12.00 -4.89
N GLU A 344 -24.18 12.67 -3.82
CA GLU A 344 -24.82 13.99 -3.88
C GLU A 344 -23.92 14.99 -4.61
N VAL A 345 -22.64 15.06 -4.26
CA VAL A 345 -21.66 15.95 -4.90
C VAL A 345 -21.48 15.63 -6.39
N ILE A 346 -21.43 14.34 -6.75
CA ILE A 346 -21.35 13.91 -8.15
C ILE A 346 -22.61 14.28 -8.92
N GLN A 347 -23.79 14.03 -8.35
CA GLN A 347 -25.08 14.33 -8.97
C GLN A 347 -25.28 15.85 -9.15
N ILE A 348 -24.91 16.67 -8.15
CA ILE A 348 -24.90 18.13 -8.26
C ILE A 348 -24.04 18.54 -9.45
N ARG A 349 -22.82 18.01 -9.54
CA ARG A 349 -21.89 18.40 -10.60
C ARG A 349 -22.39 17.99 -11.99
N LEU A 350 -22.93 16.79 -12.14
CA LEU A 350 -23.56 16.35 -13.40
C LEU A 350 -24.81 17.16 -13.74
N HIS A 351 -25.55 17.65 -12.74
CA HIS A 351 -26.71 18.51 -12.92
C HIS A 351 -26.29 19.93 -13.38
N GLU A 352 -25.23 20.51 -12.81
CA GLU A 352 -24.66 21.78 -13.27
C GLU A 352 -24.23 21.73 -14.75
N LEU A 353 -23.68 20.60 -15.17
CA LEU A 353 -23.30 20.34 -16.57
C LEU A 353 -24.51 20.02 -17.47
N LYS A 354 -25.73 20.01 -16.94
CA LYS A 354 -26.99 19.68 -17.64
C LYS A 354 -27.03 18.25 -18.20
N LEU A 355 -26.21 17.35 -17.64
CA LEU A 355 -26.15 15.93 -17.99
C LEU A 355 -27.08 15.08 -17.09
N TYR A 356 -27.43 15.59 -15.90
CA TYR A 356 -28.35 14.94 -14.96
C TYR A 356 -29.53 15.87 -14.65
N ASN A 357 -30.72 15.57 -15.20
CA ASN A 357 -31.93 16.41 -15.05
C ASN A 357 -32.97 15.84 -14.07
N TYR A 358 -32.56 14.87 -13.25
CA TYR A 358 -33.43 14.23 -12.26
C TYR A 358 -33.18 14.80 -10.87
N LYS A 359 -34.03 14.42 -9.92
CA LYS A 359 -33.86 14.78 -8.52
C LYS A 359 -32.50 14.23 -8.01
N ILE A 360 -31.76 15.07 -7.28
CA ILE A 360 -30.60 14.65 -6.50
C ILE A 360 -31.13 13.80 -5.34
N ASP A 361 -30.92 12.50 -5.42
CA ASP A 361 -31.48 11.49 -4.51
C ASP A 361 -30.41 10.72 -3.73
N ARG A 362 -29.14 11.06 -3.95
CA ARG A 362 -27.97 10.46 -3.28
C ARG A 362 -27.80 8.97 -3.58
N ASP A 363 -28.49 8.44 -4.59
CA ASP A 363 -28.31 7.07 -5.07
C ASP A 363 -27.50 7.07 -6.36
N PHE A 364 -26.41 6.31 -6.40
CA PHE A 364 -25.61 6.14 -7.61
C PHE A 364 -26.28 5.11 -8.53
N GLY A 365 -27.48 5.45 -8.98
CA GLY A 365 -28.36 4.57 -9.74
C GLY A 365 -28.08 4.57 -11.24
N PRO A 366 -28.89 3.83 -12.03
CA PRO A 366 -28.78 3.79 -13.49
C PRO A 366 -28.83 5.16 -14.17
N LEU A 367 -29.58 6.12 -13.61
CA LEU A 367 -29.71 7.47 -14.16
C LEU A 367 -28.43 8.29 -13.97
N THR A 368 -27.80 8.22 -12.79
CA THR A 368 -26.50 8.87 -12.54
C THR A 368 -25.40 8.24 -13.39
N ARG A 369 -25.39 6.91 -13.53
CA ARG A 369 -24.48 6.19 -14.44
C ARG A 369 -24.64 6.64 -15.89
N LYS A 370 -25.87 6.77 -16.39
CA LYS A 370 -26.13 7.25 -17.76
C LYS A 370 -25.62 8.68 -17.98
N ALA A 371 -25.82 9.57 -17.01
CA ALA A 371 -25.28 10.93 -17.07
C ALA A 371 -23.75 10.94 -17.07
N LEU A 372 -23.12 10.11 -16.23
CA LEU A 372 -21.67 9.93 -16.20
C LEU A 372 -21.12 9.35 -17.51
N ASP A 373 -21.79 8.37 -18.11
CA ASP A 373 -21.37 7.81 -19.40
C ASP A 373 -21.40 8.85 -20.51
N THR A 374 -22.37 9.77 -20.45
CA THR A 374 -22.48 10.88 -21.40
C THR A 374 -21.33 11.87 -21.19
N PHE A 375 -20.99 12.18 -19.94
CA PHE A 375 -19.81 12.99 -19.61
C PHE A 375 -18.52 12.32 -20.11
N ASN A 376 -18.32 11.05 -19.81
CA ASN A 376 -17.12 10.31 -20.19
C ASN A 376 -16.95 10.26 -21.71
N GLU A 377 -18.04 10.06 -22.46
CA GLU A 377 -18.02 10.09 -23.93
C GLU A 377 -17.64 11.46 -24.49
N GLN A 378 -18.15 12.56 -23.91
CA GLN A 378 -17.79 13.92 -24.32
C GLN A 378 -16.31 14.27 -24.07
N HIS A 379 -15.67 13.62 -23.08
CA HIS A 379 -14.30 13.88 -22.66
C HIS A 379 -13.29 12.77 -23.06
N GLY A 380 -13.72 11.77 -23.85
CA GLY A 380 -12.84 10.68 -24.30
C GLY A 380 -12.39 9.71 -23.18
N LEU A 381 -13.20 9.58 -22.12
CA LEU A 381 -12.94 8.72 -20.97
C LEU A 381 -13.72 7.38 -21.07
N PRO A 382 -13.26 6.30 -20.40
CA PRO A 382 -13.95 5.01 -20.40
C PRO A 382 -15.36 5.08 -19.79
N LYS A 383 -16.35 4.44 -20.43
CA LYS A 383 -17.74 4.33 -19.93
C LYS A 383 -17.84 3.40 -18.72
N GLY A 384 -18.86 3.62 -17.89
CA GLY A 384 -19.33 2.69 -16.87
C GLY A 384 -18.55 2.66 -15.56
N GLN A 385 -17.53 3.49 -15.39
CA GLN A 385 -16.68 3.49 -14.20
C GLN A 385 -16.45 4.88 -13.63
N TRP A 386 -16.80 5.05 -12.36
CA TRP A 386 -16.31 6.16 -11.56
C TRP A 386 -14.87 5.86 -11.14
N SER A 387 -13.95 6.78 -11.46
CA SER A 387 -12.52 6.64 -11.16
C SER A 387 -11.92 8.00 -10.82
N LEU A 388 -10.71 8.02 -10.27
CA LEU A 388 -10.03 9.26 -9.93
C LEU A 388 -9.80 10.14 -11.17
N GLY A 389 -9.48 9.55 -12.33
CA GLY A 389 -9.33 10.30 -13.58
C GLY A 389 -10.63 10.98 -14.02
N VAL A 390 -11.75 10.26 -13.93
CA VAL A 390 -13.08 10.80 -14.25
C VAL A 390 -13.46 11.93 -13.29
N GLN A 391 -13.20 11.76 -11.99
CA GLN A 391 -13.43 12.81 -11.01
C GLN A 391 -12.61 14.07 -11.30
N LYS A 392 -11.29 13.92 -11.49
CA LYS A 392 -10.41 15.06 -11.74
C LYS A 392 -10.87 15.88 -12.93
N GLU A 393 -11.28 15.20 -14.01
CA GLU A 393 -11.81 15.87 -15.20
C GLU A 393 -13.20 16.50 -14.94
N LEU A 394 -14.09 15.81 -14.22
CA LEU A 394 -15.43 16.31 -13.89
C LEU A 394 -15.40 17.59 -13.05
N PHE A 395 -14.42 17.70 -12.15
CA PHE A 395 -14.23 18.85 -11.25
C PHE A 395 -13.17 19.84 -11.74
N LYS A 396 -12.56 19.62 -12.91
CA LYS A 396 -11.53 20.50 -13.45
C LYS A 396 -12.03 21.94 -13.59
N GLY A 397 -11.23 22.89 -13.11
CA GLY A 397 -11.53 24.32 -13.18
C GLY A 397 -12.68 24.79 -12.28
N THR A 398 -13.21 23.94 -11.40
CA THR A 398 -14.28 24.32 -10.46
C THR A 398 -13.78 24.96 -9.16
N GLY A 399 -12.48 24.83 -8.87
CA GLY A 399 -11.93 25.16 -7.55
C GLY A 399 -12.33 24.16 -6.45
N GLN A 400 -13.02 23.06 -6.80
CA GLN A 400 -13.37 21.98 -5.88
C GLN A 400 -12.44 20.78 -5.98
#